data_AF-A0A523Q6U3-F1
#
_entry.id   AF-A0A523Q6U3-F1
#
_cell.length_a   1.000
_cell.length_b   1.000
_cell.length_c   1.000
_cell.angle_alpha   90.00
_cell.angle_beta   90.00
_cell.angle_gamma   90.00
#
_symmetry.space_group_name_H-M   'P 1'
#
loop_
_entity.id
_entity.type
_entity.pdbx_description
1 polymer ?
#
loop_
_entity_poly.entity_id
_entity_poly.type
_entity_poly.pdbx_seq_one_letter_code
_entity_poly.pdbx_strand_id
1 'polypeptide(L)'
;MLVQPLPEGVGLGAVQPDLLSGMLLSREWLAQIPGRTMAAVQTVMVEHPLDDAPAALALAQRWLGGGTVVASLMGHGHSLAVTKFKLRDDGFERMLVLMPPGTTETRAGRVAQRLLELEIYRLMALRGLPVAKSLAAPLAEAEQALADVTARLEGHQDSEQVLLDTLISVAAKVERATAASMYRFSATEAYDGLVRQRITELREKAIPGTQTLGEFMQRRLSPAMATVAATAQRLNALSARIERASSLLRTRVDIATEQQNQQLLAKLTRGQELQLNLQSTVEGLSIAAISYYVISLVLYGGKAAKAAGLPLNPEMLAGASIPLVLWAVWKATQRVHARLHGSSGGHKGPQP
;
A
#
# COMPACT_ATOMS: atom_id res chain seq x y z
N MET A 1 -33.02 -24.38 3.31
CA MET A 1 -34.29 -23.71 2.95
C MET A 1 -35.41 -24.65 3.37
N LEU A 2 -36.34 -24.17 4.20
CA LEU A 2 -37.55 -24.93 4.58
C LEU A 2 -38.67 -24.50 3.63
N VAL A 3 -39.35 -25.47 3.01
CA VAL A 3 -40.55 -25.25 2.19
C VAL A 3 -41.69 -26.00 2.85
N GLN A 4 -42.80 -25.30 3.06
CA GLN A 4 -44.00 -25.86 3.66
C GLN A 4 -45.25 -25.18 3.10
N PRO A 5 -46.43 -25.84 3.18
CA PRO A 5 -47.70 -25.19 2.89
C PRO A 5 -47.94 -23.97 3.78
N LEU A 6 -48.74 -23.02 3.29
CA LEU A 6 -49.18 -21.89 4.10
C LEU A 6 -50.14 -22.37 5.21
N PRO A 7 -50.04 -21.82 6.43
CA PRO A 7 -51.03 -22.10 7.47
C PRO A 7 -52.43 -21.66 7.03
N GLU A 8 -53.47 -22.27 7.60
CA GLU A 8 -54.85 -21.87 7.33
C GLU A 8 -55.07 -20.39 7.70
N GLY A 9 -55.86 -19.68 6.88
CA GLY A 9 -56.19 -18.26 7.12
C GLY A 9 -55.12 -17.24 6.69
N VAL A 10 -53.99 -17.68 6.11
CA VAL A 10 -52.84 -16.82 5.72
C VAL A 10 -52.91 -16.33 4.25
N GLY A 11 -53.99 -16.65 3.54
CA GLY A 11 -54.18 -16.26 2.13
C GLY A 11 -54.16 -14.75 1.87
N LEU A 12 -54.30 -14.37 0.59
CA LEU A 12 -54.22 -12.98 0.11
C LEU A 12 -55.18 -11.99 0.79
N GLY A 13 -56.27 -12.47 1.40
CA GLY A 13 -57.21 -11.64 2.17
C GLY A 13 -56.72 -11.24 3.58
N ALA A 14 -55.68 -11.90 4.08
CA ALA A 14 -55.11 -11.63 5.41
C ALA A 14 -54.35 -10.30 5.46
N VAL A 15 -54.15 -9.79 6.69
CA VAL A 15 -53.36 -8.57 6.95
C VAL A 15 -52.25 -8.92 7.92
N GLN A 16 -50.99 -8.82 7.48
CA GLN A 16 -49.80 -9.22 8.24
C GLN A 16 -49.97 -10.55 9.00
N PRO A 17 -50.31 -11.66 8.32
CA PRO A 17 -50.56 -12.91 9.02
C PRO A 17 -49.32 -13.39 9.78
N ASP A 18 -49.55 -14.11 10.88
CA ASP A 18 -48.48 -14.78 11.61
C ASP A 18 -48.06 -16.05 10.86
N LEU A 19 -46.81 -16.05 10.36
CA LEU A 19 -46.23 -17.16 9.60
C LEU A 19 -45.44 -18.11 10.49
N LEU A 20 -45.07 -17.70 11.71
CA LEU A 20 -44.21 -18.48 12.59
C LEU A 20 -45.00 -19.48 13.43
N SER A 21 -46.28 -19.20 13.72
CA SER A 21 -47.16 -20.11 14.46
C SER A 21 -47.36 -21.47 13.79
N GLY A 22 -47.30 -21.52 12.45
CA GLY A 22 -47.45 -22.75 11.67
C GLY A 22 -46.14 -23.37 11.19
N MET A 23 -44.97 -22.99 11.74
CA MET A 23 -43.68 -23.53 11.31
C MET A 23 -43.55 -25.01 11.67
N LEU A 24 -43.22 -25.86 10.68
CA LEU A 24 -43.07 -27.30 10.88
C LEU A 24 -41.85 -27.68 11.73
N LEU A 25 -40.82 -26.83 11.75
CA LEU A 25 -39.59 -27.05 12.52
C LEU A 25 -39.67 -26.37 13.89
N SER A 26 -39.15 -27.04 14.91
CA SER A 26 -39.10 -26.48 16.26
C SER A 26 -38.12 -25.31 16.33
N ARG A 27 -38.40 -24.37 17.23
CA ARG A 27 -37.48 -23.26 17.54
C ARG A 27 -36.12 -23.75 18.05
N GLU A 28 -36.11 -24.88 18.74
CA GLU A 28 -34.89 -25.51 19.25
C GLU A 28 -33.99 -25.97 18.11
N TRP A 29 -34.55 -26.57 17.06
CA TRP A 29 -33.78 -26.96 15.88
C TRP A 29 -33.15 -25.75 15.19
N LEU A 30 -33.91 -24.65 15.03
CA LEU A 30 -33.36 -23.41 14.46
C LEU A 30 -32.22 -22.83 15.31
N ALA A 31 -32.32 -22.91 16.64
CA ALA A 31 -31.30 -22.44 17.56
C ALA A 31 -30.00 -23.27 17.50
N GLN A 32 -30.06 -24.52 17.01
CA GLN A 32 -28.90 -25.39 16.83
C GLN A 32 -28.13 -25.12 15.53
N ILE A 33 -28.63 -24.27 14.62
CA ILE A 33 -27.91 -23.93 13.39
C ILE A 33 -26.63 -23.18 13.77
N PRO A 34 -25.43 -23.69 13.40
CA PRO A 34 -24.18 -23.09 13.80
C PRO A 34 -23.96 -21.72 13.13
N GLY A 35 -23.25 -20.84 13.83
CA GLY A 35 -22.87 -19.52 13.33
C GLY A 35 -23.84 -18.41 13.77
N ARG A 36 -23.91 -17.34 12.97
CA ARG A 36 -24.80 -16.21 13.22
C ARG A 36 -25.71 -16.01 12.02
N THR A 37 -27.01 -15.85 12.27
CA THR A 37 -27.99 -15.56 11.22
C THR A 37 -27.68 -14.21 10.58
N MET A 38 -27.42 -14.23 9.28
CA MET A 38 -27.19 -13.02 8.48
C MET A 38 -28.48 -12.50 7.84
N ALA A 39 -29.33 -13.43 7.41
CA ALA A 39 -30.57 -13.15 6.73
C ALA A 39 -31.61 -14.18 7.17
N ALA A 40 -32.81 -13.72 7.48
CA ALA A 40 -33.96 -14.57 7.70
C ALA A 40 -35.10 -14.03 6.82
N VAL A 41 -35.47 -14.79 5.80
CA VAL A 41 -36.41 -14.33 4.77
C VAL A 41 -37.58 -15.31 4.69
N GLN A 42 -38.78 -14.77 4.85
CA GLN A 42 -40.04 -15.46 4.60
C GLN A 42 -40.50 -15.11 3.19
N THR A 43 -40.38 -16.06 2.28
CA THR A 43 -40.93 -15.94 0.92
C THR A 43 -42.24 -16.71 0.86
N VAL A 44 -43.34 -15.97 0.74
CA VAL A 44 -44.70 -16.51 0.63
C VAL A 44 -45.11 -16.48 -0.83
N MET A 45 -45.62 -17.61 -1.34
CA MET A 45 -46.04 -17.76 -2.72
C MET A 45 -47.53 -18.13 -2.74
N VAL A 46 -48.32 -17.35 -3.47
CA VAL A 46 -49.79 -17.50 -3.51
C VAL A 46 -50.26 -17.51 -4.96
N GLU A 47 -51.19 -18.41 -5.27
CA GLU A 47 -51.85 -18.42 -6.56
C GLU A 47 -52.83 -17.24 -6.67
N HIS A 48 -52.67 -16.44 -7.72
CA HIS A 48 -53.54 -15.31 -8.05
C HIS A 48 -53.38 -14.93 -9.53
N PRO A 49 -54.48 -14.77 -10.29
CA PRO A 49 -54.44 -14.19 -11.63
C PRO A 49 -53.80 -12.79 -11.60
N LEU A 50 -53.09 -12.42 -12.67
CA LEU A 50 -52.40 -11.12 -12.78
C LEU A 50 -52.93 -10.28 -13.95
N ASP A 51 -54.17 -10.54 -14.39
CA ASP A 51 -54.82 -9.79 -15.45
C ASP A 51 -54.97 -8.29 -15.09
N ASP A 52 -55.19 -8.02 -13.79
CA ASP A 52 -55.17 -6.67 -13.19
C ASP A 52 -54.03 -6.58 -12.16
N ALA A 53 -52.82 -6.29 -12.65
CA ALA A 53 -51.63 -6.16 -11.80
C ALA A 53 -51.75 -5.05 -10.73
N PRO A 54 -52.33 -3.86 -11.01
CA PRO A 54 -52.61 -2.86 -9.98
C PRO A 54 -53.51 -3.38 -8.84
N ALA A 55 -54.59 -4.10 -9.14
CA ALA A 55 -55.46 -4.68 -8.11
C ALA A 55 -54.74 -5.75 -7.27
N ALA A 56 -53.98 -6.63 -7.93
CA ALA A 56 -53.16 -7.65 -7.27
C ALA A 56 -52.10 -7.02 -6.34
N LEU A 57 -51.48 -5.92 -6.77
CA LEU A 57 -50.54 -5.14 -5.96
C LEU A 57 -51.21 -4.55 -4.72
N ALA A 58 -52.43 -4.00 -4.84
CA ALA A 58 -53.15 -3.44 -3.70
C ALA A 58 -53.44 -4.51 -2.62
N LEU A 59 -53.82 -5.72 -3.04
CA LEU A 59 -53.99 -6.87 -2.14
C LEU A 59 -52.67 -7.25 -1.47
N ALA A 60 -51.58 -7.37 -2.24
CA ALA A 60 -50.26 -7.68 -1.72
C ALA A 60 -49.74 -6.63 -0.72
N GLN A 61 -49.99 -5.35 -1.01
CA GLN A 61 -49.64 -4.23 -0.14
C GLN A 61 -50.40 -4.32 1.19
N ARG A 62 -51.70 -4.61 1.15
CA ARG A 62 -52.52 -4.86 2.34
C ARG A 62 -52.03 -6.08 3.13
N TRP A 63 -51.66 -7.17 2.45
CA TRP A 63 -51.11 -8.37 3.09
C TRP A 63 -49.80 -8.08 3.84
N LEU A 64 -48.93 -7.23 3.29
CA LEU A 64 -47.74 -6.72 3.97
C LEU A 64 -48.04 -5.64 5.04
N GLY A 65 -49.31 -5.31 5.26
CA GLY A 65 -49.81 -4.35 6.23
C GLY A 65 -49.72 -2.89 5.80
N GLY A 66 -49.98 -2.60 4.53
CA GLY A 66 -50.08 -1.25 3.99
C GLY A 66 -48.75 -0.52 3.83
N GLY A 67 -48.79 0.78 3.54
CA GLY A 67 -47.61 1.63 3.39
C GLY A 67 -46.81 1.37 2.11
N THR A 68 -45.65 2.02 1.96
CA THR A 68 -44.84 1.92 0.75
C THR A 68 -44.27 0.50 0.57
N VAL A 69 -44.38 -0.02 -0.64
CA VAL A 69 -43.82 -1.32 -1.06
C VAL A 69 -42.99 -1.15 -2.33
N VAL A 70 -42.13 -2.13 -2.56
CA VAL A 70 -41.37 -2.31 -3.80
C VAL A 70 -41.98 -3.51 -4.53
N ALA A 71 -42.23 -3.37 -5.82
CA ALA A 71 -42.92 -4.40 -6.58
C ALA A 71 -42.37 -4.54 -8.01
N SER A 72 -42.22 -5.78 -8.45
CA SER A 72 -41.79 -6.09 -9.82
C SER A 72 -42.66 -7.18 -10.42
N LEU A 73 -43.09 -6.95 -11.66
CA LEU A 73 -43.61 -7.99 -12.53
C LEU A 73 -42.43 -8.76 -13.15
N MET A 74 -42.17 -9.97 -12.66
CA MET A 74 -41.05 -10.82 -13.05
C MET A 74 -41.39 -11.72 -14.24
N GLY A 75 -40.36 -12.18 -14.93
CA GLY A 75 -40.49 -13.17 -16.00
C GLY A 75 -41.35 -12.66 -17.15
N HIS A 76 -41.16 -11.40 -17.53
CA HIS A 76 -41.92 -10.67 -18.56
C HIS A 76 -43.39 -10.37 -18.24
N GLY A 77 -43.79 -10.39 -16.96
CA GLY A 77 -45.17 -10.13 -16.54
C GLY A 77 -45.87 -11.31 -15.90
N HIS A 78 -45.21 -12.46 -15.80
CA HIS A 78 -45.84 -13.69 -15.33
C HIS A 78 -46.09 -13.73 -13.83
N SER A 79 -45.23 -13.13 -13.01
CA SER A 79 -45.36 -13.20 -11.56
C SER A 79 -45.13 -11.84 -10.94
N LEU A 80 -45.82 -11.55 -9.84
CA LEU A 80 -45.66 -10.29 -9.12
C LEU A 80 -44.92 -10.57 -7.81
N ALA A 81 -43.72 -10.02 -7.65
CA ALA A 81 -43.02 -10.00 -6.37
C ALA A 81 -43.23 -8.66 -5.68
N VAL A 82 -43.58 -8.69 -4.39
CA VAL A 82 -43.81 -7.51 -3.55
C VAL A 82 -43.08 -7.67 -2.23
N THR A 83 -42.35 -6.63 -1.82
CA THR A 83 -41.58 -6.63 -0.56
C THR A 83 -41.40 -5.22 -0.03
N LYS A 84 -41.04 -5.11 1.24
CA LYS A 84 -40.62 -3.84 1.88
C LYS A 84 -39.11 -3.72 2.06
N PHE A 85 -38.35 -4.81 1.83
CA PHE A 85 -36.91 -4.91 2.19
C PHE A 85 -36.62 -4.34 3.57
N LYS A 86 -37.47 -4.71 4.54
CA LYS A 86 -37.42 -4.22 5.90
C LYS A 86 -37.49 -5.41 6.84
N LEU A 87 -36.49 -5.48 7.72
CA LEU A 87 -36.51 -6.39 8.86
C LEU A 87 -37.69 -6.03 9.78
N ARG A 88 -38.51 -7.02 10.07
CA ARG A 88 -39.66 -6.88 10.96
C ARG A 88 -39.25 -7.22 12.39
N ASP A 89 -40.15 -6.94 13.34
CA ASP A 89 -39.94 -7.22 14.77
C ASP A 89 -39.81 -8.73 15.07
N ASP A 90 -40.34 -9.58 14.18
CA ASP A 90 -40.17 -11.03 14.23
C ASP A 90 -38.78 -11.51 13.76
N GLY A 91 -37.91 -10.59 13.30
CA GLY A 91 -36.57 -10.88 12.81
C GLY A 91 -36.53 -11.37 11.36
N PHE A 92 -37.65 -11.38 10.64
CA PHE A 92 -37.71 -11.80 9.23
C PHE A 92 -37.96 -10.62 8.30
N GLU A 93 -37.36 -10.68 7.12
CA GLU A 93 -37.86 -9.96 5.95
C GLU A 93 -38.97 -10.77 5.29
N ARG A 94 -39.97 -10.10 4.71
CA ARG A 94 -41.08 -10.76 4.00
C ARG A 94 -41.11 -10.39 2.54
N MET A 95 -41.21 -11.40 1.70
CA MET A 95 -41.46 -11.29 0.27
C MET A 95 -42.74 -12.06 -0.06
N LEU A 96 -43.68 -11.39 -0.73
CA LEU A 96 -44.89 -12.01 -1.24
C LEU A 96 -44.76 -12.14 -2.76
N VAL A 97 -45.01 -13.34 -3.27
CA VAL A 97 -45.00 -13.64 -4.70
C VAL A 97 -46.38 -14.12 -5.12
N LEU A 98 -47.00 -13.42 -6.05
CA LEU A 98 -48.25 -13.81 -6.67
C LEU A 98 -47.97 -14.44 -8.02
N MET A 99 -48.58 -15.59 -8.28
CA MET A 99 -48.37 -16.36 -9.51
C MET A 99 -49.72 -16.82 -10.08
N PRO A 100 -49.93 -16.80 -11.40
CA PRO A 100 -51.14 -17.34 -12.01
C PRO A 100 -51.37 -18.81 -11.63
N PRO A 101 -52.64 -19.25 -11.51
CA PRO A 101 -52.98 -20.65 -11.31
C PRO A 101 -52.33 -21.55 -12.38
N GLY A 102 -51.94 -22.76 -12.00
CA GLY A 102 -51.26 -23.69 -12.90
C GLY A 102 -49.78 -23.38 -13.13
N THR A 103 -49.20 -22.50 -12.33
CA THR A 103 -47.75 -22.29 -12.33
C THR A 103 -47.03 -23.55 -11.84
N THR A 104 -46.07 -24.06 -12.62
CA THR A 104 -45.32 -25.26 -12.24
C THR A 104 -44.42 -25.02 -11.03
N GLU A 105 -44.24 -26.06 -10.21
CA GLU A 105 -43.35 -26.04 -9.04
C GLU A 105 -41.91 -25.65 -9.42
N THR A 106 -41.43 -26.11 -10.58
CA THR A 106 -40.09 -25.75 -11.08
C THR A 106 -39.97 -24.25 -11.34
N ARG A 107 -41.03 -23.62 -11.87
CA ARG A 107 -41.03 -22.16 -12.09
C ARG A 107 -41.09 -21.40 -10.77
N ALA A 108 -41.93 -21.85 -9.85
CA ALA A 108 -42.00 -21.31 -8.50
C ALA A 108 -40.65 -21.39 -7.78
N GLY A 109 -40.00 -22.56 -7.82
CA GLY A 109 -38.66 -22.78 -7.25
C GLY A 109 -37.60 -21.83 -7.81
N ARG A 110 -37.56 -21.63 -9.14
CA ARG A 110 -36.63 -20.67 -9.77
C ARG A 110 -36.88 -19.23 -9.31
N VAL A 111 -38.14 -18.83 -9.15
CA VAL A 111 -38.49 -17.49 -8.66
C VAL A 111 -38.06 -17.33 -7.20
N ALA A 112 -38.40 -18.29 -6.34
CA ALA A 112 -38.00 -18.28 -4.93
C ALA A 112 -36.49 -18.21 -4.78
N GLN A 113 -35.76 -19.08 -5.50
CA GLN A 113 -34.29 -19.10 -5.49
C GLN A 113 -33.70 -17.76 -5.89
N ARG A 114 -34.17 -17.15 -6.99
CA ARG A 114 -33.65 -15.85 -7.46
C ARG A 114 -33.88 -14.72 -6.46
N LEU A 115 -35.05 -14.67 -5.84
CA LEU A 115 -35.37 -13.65 -4.84
C LEU A 115 -34.55 -13.85 -3.55
N LEU A 116 -34.39 -15.09 -3.10
CA LEU A 116 -33.57 -15.41 -1.93
C LEU A 116 -32.10 -15.14 -2.19
N GLU A 117 -31.57 -15.52 -3.34
CA GLU A 117 -30.19 -15.23 -3.72
C GLU A 117 -29.93 -13.73 -3.86
N LEU A 118 -30.88 -12.98 -4.44
CA LEU A 118 -30.80 -11.52 -4.50
C LEU A 118 -30.60 -10.93 -3.10
N GLU A 119 -31.40 -11.38 -2.14
CA GLU A 119 -31.37 -10.88 -0.77
C GLU A 119 -30.09 -11.29 -0.01
N ILE A 120 -29.70 -12.56 -0.14
CA ILE A 120 -28.46 -13.07 0.45
C ILE A 120 -27.25 -12.30 -0.09
N TYR A 121 -27.15 -12.13 -1.41
CA TYR A 121 -26.02 -11.43 -2.01
C TYR A 121 -26.03 -9.94 -1.70
N ARG A 122 -27.20 -9.30 -1.61
CA ARG A 122 -27.32 -7.91 -1.14
C ARG A 122 -26.71 -7.75 0.25
N LEU A 123 -27.08 -8.61 1.19
CA LEU A 123 -26.58 -8.54 2.57
C LEU A 123 -25.09 -8.86 2.64
N MET A 124 -24.60 -9.81 1.83
CA MET A 124 -23.18 -10.13 1.74
C MET A 124 -22.36 -8.98 1.15
N ALA A 125 -22.84 -8.32 0.10
CA ALA A 125 -22.22 -7.13 -0.47
C ALA A 125 -22.14 -5.99 0.56
N LEU A 126 -23.21 -5.76 1.32
CA LEU A 126 -23.23 -4.70 2.34
C LEU A 126 -22.24 -4.89 3.48
N ARG A 127 -21.63 -6.08 3.64
CA ARG A 127 -20.63 -6.32 4.68
C ARG A 127 -19.35 -5.51 4.52
N GLY A 128 -19.02 -5.04 3.31
CA GLY A 128 -17.86 -4.19 3.08
C GLY A 128 -17.99 -2.82 3.75
N LEU A 129 -19.21 -2.26 3.75
CA LEU A 129 -19.47 -0.87 4.11
C LEU A 129 -19.03 -0.48 5.53
N PRO A 130 -19.31 -1.25 6.60
CA PRO A 130 -18.89 -0.88 7.95
C PRO A 130 -17.38 -0.70 8.08
N VAL A 131 -16.58 -1.48 7.36
CA VAL A 131 -15.12 -1.34 7.43
C VAL A 131 -14.59 -0.28 6.50
N ALA A 132 -15.21 -0.06 5.35
CA ALA A 132 -14.91 1.13 4.56
C ALA A 132 -15.10 2.41 5.40
N LYS A 133 -16.19 2.48 6.17
CA LYS A 133 -16.46 3.59 7.10
C LYS A 133 -15.44 3.67 8.25
N SER A 134 -15.04 2.55 8.85
CA SER A 134 -14.07 2.57 9.95
C SER A 134 -12.67 2.99 9.50
N LEU A 135 -12.33 2.82 8.22
CA LEU A 135 -11.05 3.24 7.65
C LEU A 135 -11.01 4.70 7.22
N ALA A 136 -12.14 5.44 7.25
CA ALA A 136 -12.19 6.80 6.74
C ALA A 136 -11.19 7.74 7.43
N ALA A 137 -11.17 7.76 8.77
CA ALA A 137 -10.25 8.60 9.55
C ALA A 137 -8.80 8.10 9.51
N PRO A 138 -8.50 6.80 9.74
CA PRO A 138 -7.13 6.29 9.62
C PRO A 138 -6.49 6.54 8.26
N LEU A 139 -7.27 6.48 7.16
CA LEU A 139 -6.76 6.79 5.83
C LEU A 139 -6.47 8.28 5.65
N ALA A 140 -7.34 9.16 6.17
CA ALA A 140 -7.10 10.60 6.11
C ALA A 140 -5.83 10.99 6.89
N GLU A 141 -5.62 10.40 8.07
CA GLU A 141 -4.39 10.60 8.85
C GLU A 141 -3.14 10.10 8.10
N ALA A 142 -3.21 8.94 7.45
CA ALA A 142 -2.12 8.41 6.65
C ALA A 142 -1.82 9.26 5.41
N GLU A 143 -2.86 9.76 4.73
CA GLU A 143 -2.75 10.68 3.59
C GLU A 143 -2.07 11.99 3.99
N GLN A 144 -2.44 12.56 5.14
CA GLN A 144 -1.83 13.78 5.66
C GLN A 144 -0.37 13.56 6.06
N ALA A 145 -0.08 12.51 6.84
CA ALA A 145 1.27 12.19 7.26
C ALA A 145 2.21 11.95 6.07
N LEU A 146 1.72 11.28 5.02
CA LEU A 146 2.49 11.08 3.79
C LEU A 146 2.73 12.40 3.05
N ALA A 147 1.72 13.28 2.98
CA ALA A 147 1.87 14.61 2.37
C ALA A 147 2.93 15.43 3.11
N ASP A 148 2.92 15.40 4.44
CA ASP A 148 3.89 16.10 5.29
C ASP A 148 5.32 15.55 5.07
N VAL A 149 5.49 14.22 4.98
CA VAL A 149 6.78 13.59 4.65
C VAL A 149 7.28 14.06 3.28
N THR A 150 6.41 14.06 2.26
CA THR A 150 6.80 14.51 0.92
C THR A 150 7.17 15.99 0.87
N ALA A 151 6.47 16.86 1.59
CA ALA A 151 6.81 18.29 1.65
C ALA A 151 8.15 18.55 2.35
N ARG A 152 8.44 17.83 3.44
CA ARG A 152 9.71 17.94 4.19
C ARG A 152 10.89 17.36 3.39
N LEU A 153 10.64 16.35 2.57
CA LEU A 153 11.61 15.82 1.60
C LEU A 153 12.03 16.87 0.56
N GLU A 154 11.15 17.78 0.15
CA GLU A 154 11.49 18.88 -0.77
C GLU A 154 12.20 20.04 -0.04
N GLY A 155 11.75 20.38 1.17
CA GLY A 155 12.23 21.55 1.91
C GLY A 155 13.63 21.45 2.53
N HIS A 156 14.26 20.27 2.53
CA HIS A 156 15.57 20.02 3.15
C HIS A 156 15.66 20.35 4.66
N GLN A 157 14.53 20.41 5.37
CA GLN A 157 14.48 20.98 6.73
C GLN A 157 14.75 19.97 7.86
N ASP A 158 14.66 18.67 7.59
CA ASP A 158 14.67 17.63 8.63
C ASP A 158 15.73 16.54 8.44
N SER A 159 16.06 15.89 9.57
CA SER A 159 16.85 14.66 9.56
C SER A 159 16.13 13.58 8.76
N GLU A 160 16.85 12.99 7.79
CA GLU A 160 16.37 11.91 6.93
C GLU A 160 15.88 10.70 7.74
N GLN A 161 16.45 10.46 8.92
CA GLN A 161 16.06 9.38 9.80
C GLN A 161 14.65 9.57 10.38
N VAL A 162 14.27 10.79 10.75
CA VAL A 162 12.93 11.10 11.26
C VAL A 162 11.87 10.94 10.16
N LEU A 163 12.21 11.33 8.93
CA LEU A 163 11.35 11.13 7.77
C LEU A 163 11.17 9.64 7.44
N LEU A 164 12.25 8.87 7.54
CA LEU A 164 12.23 7.41 7.34
C LEU A 164 11.33 6.72 8.37
N ASP A 165 11.50 7.03 9.66
CA ASP A 165 10.69 6.43 10.74
C ASP A 165 9.21 6.75 10.57
N THR A 166 8.89 7.99 10.19
CA THR A 166 7.51 8.42 9.91
C THR A 166 6.94 7.64 8.72
N LEU A 167 7.71 7.51 7.63
CA LEU A 167 7.28 6.79 6.43
C LEU A 167 7.06 5.29 6.70
N ILE A 168 7.95 4.65 7.46
CA ILE A 168 7.81 3.24 7.88
C ILE A 168 6.54 3.07 8.71
N SER A 169 6.27 3.98 9.64
CA SER A 169 5.06 3.95 10.47
C SER A 169 3.78 4.06 9.62
N VAL A 170 3.74 4.99 8.66
CA VAL A 170 2.62 5.15 7.73
C VAL A 170 2.47 3.90 6.85
N ALA A 171 3.56 3.38 6.29
CA ALA A 171 3.58 2.15 5.50
C ALA A 171 2.98 0.97 6.27
N ALA A 172 3.43 0.74 7.51
CA ALA A 172 2.95 -0.34 8.35
C ALA A 172 1.46 -0.21 8.72
N LYS A 173 0.94 1.02 8.86
CA LYS A 173 -0.49 1.26 9.08
C LYS A 173 -1.31 0.94 7.83
N VAL A 174 -0.90 1.44 6.67
CA VAL A 174 -1.60 1.20 5.41
C VAL A 174 -1.56 -0.28 5.04
N GLU A 175 -0.42 -0.95 5.18
CA GLU A 175 -0.28 -2.37 4.87
C GLU A 175 -1.18 -3.25 5.75
N ARG A 176 -1.25 -2.96 7.06
CA ARG A 176 -2.18 -3.65 7.96
C ARG A 176 -3.64 -3.42 7.56
N ALA A 177 -4.01 -2.20 7.20
CA ALA A 177 -5.36 -1.89 6.76
C ALA A 177 -5.72 -2.62 5.45
N THR A 178 -4.79 -2.66 4.49
CA THR A 178 -4.92 -3.39 3.23
C THR A 178 -5.09 -4.88 3.49
N ALA A 179 -4.18 -5.51 4.24
CA ALA A 179 -4.22 -6.94 4.55
C ALA A 179 -5.51 -7.36 5.26
N ALA A 180 -6.02 -6.53 6.18
CA ALA A 180 -7.24 -6.83 6.93
C ALA A 180 -8.54 -6.63 6.13
N SER A 181 -8.52 -5.85 5.04
CA SER A 181 -9.74 -5.32 4.42
C SER A 181 -9.94 -5.77 2.98
N MET A 182 -8.87 -5.93 2.20
CA MET A 182 -8.96 -6.12 0.75
C MET A 182 -9.75 -7.35 0.35
N TYR A 183 -9.58 -8.49 1.05
CA TYR A 183 -10.38 -9.69 0.80
C TYR A 183 -11.89 -9.41 0.86
N ARG A 184 -12.34 -8.64 1.86
CA ARG A 184 -13.77 -8.33 2.03
C ARG A 184 -14.24 -7.28 1.02
N PHE A 185 -13.39 -6.37 0.58
CA PHE A 185 -13.73 -5.41 -0.48
C PHE A 185 -13.88 -6.12 -1.83
N SER A 186 -12.97 -7.03 -2.17
CA SER A 186 -13.10 -7.87 -3.36
C SER A 186 -14.34 -8.79 -3.30
N ALA A 187 -14.62 -9.38 -2.14
CA ALA A 187 -15.85 -10.15 -1.96
C ALA A 187 -17.10 -9.28 -2.13
N THR A 188 -17.10 -8.05 -1.60
CA THR A 188 -18.19 -7.09 -1.73
C THR A 188 -18.48 -6.77 -3.21
N GLU A 189 -17.43 -6.52 -3.99
CA GLU A 189 -17.53 -6.27 -5.43
C GLU A 189 -18.10 -7.49 -6.19
N ALA A 190 -17.62 -8.70 -5.88
CA ALA A 190 -18.14 -9.92 -6.48
C ALA A 190 -19.64 -10.14 -6.17
N TYR A 191 -20.05 -9.90 -4.91
CA TYR A 191 -21.47 -10.00 -4.52
C TYR A 191 -22.34 -8.91 -5.17
N ASP A 192 -21.84 -7.68 -5.35
CA ASP A 192 -22.57 -6.65 -6.12
C ASP A 192 -22.79 -7.10 -7.57
N GLY A 193 -21.78 -7.71 -8.19
CA GLY A 193 -21.90 -8.34 -9.51
C GLY A 193 -23.01 -9.38 -9.57
N LEU A 194 -23.08 -10.28 -8.57
CA LEU A 194 -24.13 -11.30 -8.46
C LEU A 194 -25.52 -10.67 -8.26
N VAL A 195 -25.64 -9.61 -7.45
CA VAL A 195 -26.91 -8.87 -7.28
C VAL A 195 -27.38 -8.32 -8.63
N ARG A 196 -26.51 -7.65 -9.39
CA ARG A 196 -26.84 -7.10 -10.71
C ARG A 196 -27.26 -8.18 -11.71
N GLN A 197 -26.56 -9.32 -11.68
CA GLN A 197 -26.90 -10.47 -12.51
C GLN A 197 -28.31 -10.98 -12.16
N ARG A 198 -28.62 -11.15 -10.87
CA ARG A 198 -29.94 -11.61 -10.43
C ARG A 198 -31.05 -10.66 -10.79
N ILE A 199 -30.86 -9.35 -10.60
CA ILE A 199 -31.82 -8.31 -11.05
C ILE A 199 -32.09 -8.45 -12.56
N THR A 200 -31.05 -8.60 -13.37
CA THR A 200 -31.19 -8.78 -14.83
C THR A 200 -31.97 -10.05 -15.17
N GLU A 201 -31.70 -11.15 -14.49
CA GLU A 201 -32.39 -12.44 -14.71
C GLU A 201 -33.86 -12.45 -14.26
N LEU A 202 -34.27 -11.54 -13.36
CA LEU A 202 -35.68 -11.38 -12.98
C LEU A 202 -36.54 -10.95 -14.16
N ARG A 203 -35.96 -10.24 -15.16
CA ARG A 203 -36.67 -9.69 -16.31
C ARG A 203 -37.90 -8.89 -15.85
N GLU A 204 -37.65 -7.95 -14.95
CA GLU A 204 -38.69 -7.20 -14.28
C GLU A 204 -39.33 -6.14 -15.20
N LYS A 205 -40.62 -5.89 -14.97
CA LYS A 205 -41.38 -4.77 -15.50
C LYS A 205 -41.97 -3.99 -14.34
N ALA A 206 -42.05 -2.67 -14.50
CA ALA A 206 -42.64 -1.79 -13.51
C ALA A 206 -44.17 -1.93 -13.46
N ILE A 207 -44.73 -1.70 -12.27
CA ILE A 207 -46.17 -1.48 -12.07
C ILE A 207 -46.36 0.00 -11.74
N PRO A 208 -47.30 0.70 -12.39
CA PRO A 208 -47.57 2.11 -12.10
C PRO A 208 -47.74 2.37 -10.59
N GLY A 209 -47.06 3.41 -10.08
CA GLY A 209 -47.12 3.80 -8.67
C GLY A 209 -46.14 3.08 -7.74
N THR A 210 -45.31 2.15 -8.24
CA THR A 210 -44.26 1.48 -7.44
C THR A 210 -42.90 1.48 -8.12
N GLN A 211 -41.84 1.37 -7.33
CA GLN A 211 -40.48 1.12 -7.82
C GLN A 211 -40.27 -0.38 -7.99
N THR A 212 -39.49 -0.75 -9.01
CA THR A 212 -39.06 -2.13 -9.18
C THR A 212 -38.03 -2.53 -8.11
N LEU A 213 -37.88 -3.84 -7.90
CA LEU A 213 -36.84 -4.41 -7.05
C LEU A 213 -35.45 -3.94 -7.53
N GLY A 214 -35.18 -3.95 -8.83
CA GLY A 214 -33.91 -3.50 -9.39
C GLY A 214 -33.63 -2.01 -9.17
N GLU A 215 -34.60 -1.13 -9.43
CA GLU A 215 -34.44 0.31 -9.18
C GLU A 215 -34.22 0.62 -7.70
N PHE A 216 -34.98 -0.04 -6.83
CA PHE A 216 -34.80 0.10 -5.39
C PHE A 216 -33.41 -0.35 -4.95
N MET A 217 -32.94 -1.50 -5.46
CA MET A 217 -31.60 -2.00 -5.19
C MET A 217 -30.52 -1.05 -5.68
N GLN A 218 -30.65 -0.53 -6.90
CA GLN A 218 -29.69 0.43 -7.44
C GLN A 218 -29.59 1.67 -6.55
N ARG A 219 -30.71 2.21 -6.06
CA ARG A 219 -30.71 3.40 -5.18
C ARG A 219 -30.16 3.12 -3.78
N ARG A 220 -30.38 1.92 -3.24
CA ARG A 220 -30.03 1.59 -1.85
C ARG A 220 -28.66 0.92 -1.69
N LEU A 221 -28.22 0.16 -2.68
CA LEU A 221 -26.96 -0.59 -2.64
C LEU A 221 -25.79 0.19 -3.26
N SER A 222 -26.01 0.87 -4.40
CA SER A 222 -24.92 1.52 -5.15
C SER A 222 -24.09 2.51 -4.32
N PRO A 223 -24.67 3.38 -3.46
CA PRO A 223 -23.87 4.29 -2.64
C PRO A 223 -22.92 3.56 -1.68
N ALA A 224 -23.34 2.42 -1.14
CA ALA A 224 -22.51 1.59 -0.28
C ALA A 224 -21.35 0.98 -1.05
N MET A 225 -21.61 0.45 -2.25
CA MET A 225 -20.59 -0.13 -3.12
C MET A 225 -19.57 0.92 -3.57
N ALA A 226 -20.03 2.11 -3.94
CA ALA A 226 -19.16 3.23 -4.29
C ALA A 226 -18.23 3.63 -3.13
N THR A 227 -18.74 3.63 -1.89
CA THR A 227 -17.92 3.91 -0.70
C THR A 227 -16.82 2.86 -0.50
N VAL A 228 -17.16 1.58 -0.67
CA VAL A 228 -16.21 0.47 -0.56
C VAL A 228 -15.15 0.56 -1.66
N ALA A 229 -15.56 0.76 -2.91
CA ALA A 229 -14.65 0.90 -4.05
C ALA A 229 -13.71 2.10 -3.89
N ALA A 230 -14.23 3.26 -3.49
CA ALA A 230 -13.40 4.45 -3.23
C ALA A 230 -12.38 4.21 -2.12
N THR A 231 -12.75 3.48 -1.06
CA THR A 231 -11.83 3.15 0.04
C THR A 231 -10.73 2.19 -0.42
N ALA A 232 -11.07 1.16 -1.21
CA ALA A 232 -10.09 0.26 -1.80
C ALA A 232 -9.11 1.01 -2.72
N GLN A 233 -9.62 1.92 -3.55
CA GLN A 233 -8.79 2.77 -4.41
C GLN A 233 -7.86 3.68 -3.60
N ARG A 234 -8.34 4.28 -2.50
CA ARG A 234 -7.51 5.09 -1.60
C ARG A 234 -6.37 4.29 -0.97
N LEU A 235 -6.64 3.08 -0.48
CA LEU A 235 -5.60 2.18 0.05
C LEU A 235 -4.52 1.90 -1.00
N ASN A 236 -4.92 1.49 -2.21
CA ASN A 236 -3.98 1.20 -3.30
C ASN A 236 -3.17 2.45 -3.70
N ALA A 237 -3.82 3.60 -3.80
CA ALA A 237 -3.16 4.87 -4.13
C ALA A 237 -2.16 5.30 -3.05
N LEU A 238 -2.49 5.11 -1.78
CA LEU A 238 -1.59 5.35 -0.65
C LEU A 238 -0.37 4.44 -0.70
N SER A 239 -0.55 3.12 -0.88
CA SER A 239 0.56 2.18 -1.01
C SER A 239 1.52 2.60 -2.12
N ALA A 240 0.99 2.92 -3.31
CA ALA A 240 1.82 3.36 -4.44
C ALA A 240 2.54 4.70 -4.17
N ARG A 241 1.91 5.64 -3.45
CA ARG A 241 2.54 6.91 -3.05
C ARG A 241 3.65 6.69 -2.01
N ILE A 242 3.45 5.77 -1.07
CA ILE A 242 4.44 5.39 -0.05
C ILE A 242 5.67 4.76 -0.71
N GLU A 243 5.48 3.85 -1.66
CA GLU A 243 6.58 3.26 -2.44
C GLU A 243 7.40 4.33 -3.15
N ARG A 244 6.74 5.28 -3.82
CA ARG A 244 7.43 6.41 -4.48
C ARG A 244 8.18 7.29 -3.48
N ALA A 245 7.55 7.67 -2.37
CA ALA A 245 8.21 8.47 -1.33
C ALA A 245 9.42 7.73 -0.73
N SER A 246 9.31 6.41 -0.54
CA SER A 246 10.41 5.58 -0.04
C SER A 246 11.56 5.51 -1.03
N SER A 247 11.27 5.41 -2.33
CA SER A 247 12.29 5.45 -3.37
C SER A 247 13.03 6.79 -3.39
N LEU A 248 12.30 7.91 -3.29
CA LEU A 248 12.89 9.24 -3.28
C LEU A 248 13.78 9.47 -2.06
N LEU A 249 13.31 9.07 -0.87
CA LEU A 249 14.09 9.16 0.37
C LEU A 249 15.38 8.33 0.28
N ARG A 250 15.30 7.10 -0.27
CA ARG A 250 16.49 6.26 -0.49
C ARG A 250 17.50 6.93 -1.42
N THR A 251 17.05 7.41 -2.58
CA THR A 251 17.93 8.13 -3.53
C THR A 251 18.60 9.33 -2.87
N ARG A 252 17.88 10.07 -2.02
CA ARG A 252 18.43 11.22 -1.31
C ARG A 252 19.50 10.82 -0.29
N VAL A 253 19.25 9.78 0.51
CA VAL A 253 20.23 9.23 1.47
C VAL A 253 21.50 8.75 0.73
N ASP A 254 21.32 8.07 -0.41
CA ASP A 254 22.44 7.60 -1.23
C ASP A 254 23.31 8.77 -1.73
N ILE A 255 22.68 9.85 -2.23
CA ILE A 255 23.39 11.07 -2.68
C ILE A 255 24.10 11.76 -1.52
N ALA A 256 23.44 11.89 -0.35
CA ALA A 256 24.04 12.52 0.83
C ALA A 256 25.28 11.74 1.31
N THR A 257 25.18 10.41 1.31
CA THR A 257 26.29 9.50 1.67
C THR A 257 27.44 9.61 0.65
N GLU A 258 27.13 9.68 -0.64
CA GLU A 258 28.13 9.85 -1.70
C GLU A 258 28.86 11.20 -1.57
N GLN A 259 28.13 12.29 -1.35
CA GLN A 259 28.72 13.62 -1.12
C GLN A 259 29.62 13.63 0.12
N GLN A 260 29.21 12.97 1.21
CA GLN A 260 30.04 12.84 2.41
C GLN A 260 31.32 12.06 2.11
N ASN A 261 31.24 10.95 1.37
CA ASN A 261 32.39 10.15 0.95
C ASN A 261 33.35 10.96 0.06
N GLN A 262 32.84 11.72 -0.90
CA GLN A 262 33.66 12.59 -1.75
C GLN A 262 34.39 13.67 -0.93
N GLN A 263 33.72 14.27 0.06
CA GLN A 263 34.35 15.25 0.96
C GLN A 263 35.45 14.62 1.83
N LEU A 264 35.22 13.40 2.34
CA LEU A 264 36.22 12.67 3.11
C LEU A 264 37.45 12.34 2.25
N LEU A 265 37.24 11.85 1.03
CA LEU A 265 38.33 11.58 0.08
C LEU A 265 39.10 12.86 -0.26
N ALA A 266 38.42 13.98 -0.52
CA ALA A 266 39.08 15.26 -0.78
C ALA A 266 39.95 15.73 0.40
N LYS A 267 39.48 15.56 1.64
CA LYS A 267 40.26 15.87 2.84
C LYS A 267 41.48 14.95 2.98
N LEU A 268 41.34 13.66 2.68
CA LEU A 268 42.44 12.70 2.69
C LEU A 268 43.52 13.07 1.66
N THR A 269 43.12 13.35 0.40
CA THR A 269 44.04 13.77 -0.65
C THR A 269 44.80 15.04 -0.26
N ARG A 270 44.08 16.05 0.29
CA ARG A 270 44.71 17.28 0.79
C ARG A 270 45.72 17.02 1.90
N GLY A 271 45.40 16.09 2.81
CA GLY A 271 46.31 15.67 3.88
C GLY A 271 47.57 14.99 3.34
N GLN A 272 47.43 14.14 2.32
CA GLN A 272 48.56 13.48 1.65
C GLN A 272 49.45 14.49 0.92
N GLU A 273 48.87 15.46 0.20
CA GLU A 273 49.63 16.54 -0.44
C GLU A 273 50.44 17.35 0.58
N LEU A 274 49.84 17.69 1.72
CA LEU A 274 50.52 18.38 2.82
C LEU A 274 51.67 17.54 3.40
N GLN A 275 51.46 16.24 3.58
CA GLN A 275 52.51 15.33 4.03
C GLN A 275 53.68 15.26 3.05
N LEU A 276 53.40 15.17 1.74
CA LEU A 276 54.43 15.18 0.70
C LEU A 276 55.22 16.49 0.67
N ASN A 277 54.55 17.63 0.84
CA ASN A 277 55.21 18.94 0.89
C ASN A 277 56.09 19.11 2.14
N LEU A 278 55.64 18.62 3.30
CA LEU A 278 56.46 18.63 4.50
C LEU A 278 57.67 17.69 4.35
N GLN A 279 57.49 16.52 3.75
CA GLN A 279 58.56 15.58 3.48
C GLN A 279 59.61 16.18 2.54
N SER A 280 59.21 16.79 1.42
CA SER A 280 60.14 17.44 0.48
C SER A 280 60.87 18.63 1.11
N THR A 281 60.21 19.37 2.02
CA THR A 281 60.85 20.45 2.78
C THR A 281 61.93 19.91 3.72
N VAL A 282 61.69 18.78 4.40
CA VAL A 282 62.67 18.10 5.26
C VAL A 282 63.82 17.53 4.43
N GLU A 283 63.53 17.01 3.24
CA GLU A 283 64.56 16.55 2.31
C GLU A 283 65.51 17.69 1.91
N GLY A 284 64.99 18.89 1.62
CA GLY A 284 65.80 20.08 1.35
C GLY A 284 66.71 20.47 2.52
N LEU A 285 66.20 20.42 3.75
CA LEU A 285 67.00 20.68 4.95
C LEU A 285 68.08 19.60 5.18
N SER A 286 67.76 18.34 4.89
CA SER A 286 68.70 17.22 5.02
C SER A 286 69.92 17.37 4.08
N ILE A 287 69.71 17.89 2.87
CA ILE A 287 70.79 18.15 1.91
C ILE A 287 71.78 19.16 2.51
N ALA A 288 71.26 20.26 3.09
CA ALA A 288 72.10 21.27 3.74
C ALA A 288 72.90 20.68 4.92
N ALA A 289 72.25 19.89 5.78
CA ALA A 289 72.91 19.25 6.92
C ALA A 289 74.01 18.27 6.49
N ILE A 290 73.71 17.36 5.54
CA ILE A 290 74.66 16.36 5.03
C ILE A 290 75.84 17.05 4.35
N SER A 291 75.59 18.06 3.50
CA SER A 291 76.65 18.82 2.84
C SER A 291 77.57 19.50 3.85
N TYR A 292 77.03 20.11 4.91
CA TYR A 292 77.84 20.71 5.98
C TYR A 292 78.73 19.68 6.69
N TYR A 293 78.18 18.51 7.04
CA TYR A 293 78.95 17.44 7.69
C TYR A 293 80.06 16.91 6.78
N VAL A 294 79.79 16.69 5.49
CA VAL A 294 80.80 16.20 4.54
C VAL A 294 81.92 17.23 4.32
N ILE A 295 81.58 18.51 4.13
CA ILE A 295 82.58 19.59 4.00
C ILE A 295 83.44 19.68 5.27
N SER A 296 82.82 19.57 6.45
CA SER A 296 83.54 19.56 7.73
C SER A 296 84.49 18.37 7.82
N LEU A 297 84.07 17.18 7.37
CA LEU A 297 84.92 15.98 7.34
C LEU A 297 86.14 16.17 6.41
N VAL A 298 85.93 16.75 5.22
CA VAL A 298 87.00 17.08 4.27
C VAL A 298 87.98 18.07 4.89
N LEU A 299 87.49 19.09 5.60
CA LEU A 299 88.33 20.07 6.30
C LEU A 299 89.17 19.41 7.40
N TYR A 300 88.57 18.57 8.24
CA TYR A 300 89.30 17.85 9.29
C TYR A 300 90.32 16.85 8.72
N GLY A 301 89.96 16.13 7.66
CA GLY A 301 90.88 15.25 6.93
C GLY A 301 92.05 16.02 6.31
N GLY A 302 91.78 17.18 5.71
CA GLY A 302 92.81 18.07 5.19
C GLY A 302 93.75 18.60 6.27
N LYS A 303 93.21 18.97 7.45
CA LYS A 303 94.02 19.37 8.61
C LYS A 303 94.92 18.22 9.11
N ALA A 304 94.40 16.99 9.16
CA ALA A 304 95.18 15.81 9.52
C ALA A 304 96.29 15.51 8.50
N ALA A 305 96.00 15.62 7.20
CA ALA A 305 96.98 15.44 6.14
C ALA A 305 98.10 16.50 6.18
N LYS A 306 97.75 17.76 6.45
CA LYS A 306 98.72 18.83 6.68
C LYS A 306 99.60 18.55 7.90
N ALA A 307 99.02 18.06 9.00
CA ALA A 307 99.77 17.64 10.19
C ALA A 307 100.70 16.45 9.92
N ALA A 308 100.38 15.60 8.93
CA ALA A 308 101.20 14.47 8.49
C ALA A 308 102.30 14.84 7.46
N GLY A 309 102.49 16.13 7.14
CA GLY A 309 103.61 16.61 6.32
C GLY A 309 103.29 16.89 4.84
N LEU A 310 102.02 16.81 4.41
CA LEU A 310 101.62 17.19 3.05
C LEU A 310 101.47 18.72 2.91
N PRO A 311 101.99 19.35 1.83
CA PRO A 311 101.90 20.80 1.60
C PRO A 311 100.51 21.20 1.06
N LEU A 312 99.46 20.94 1.83
CA LEU A 312 98.08 21.26 1.46
C LEU A 312 97.54 22.41 2.33
N ASN A 313 96.78 23.32 1.73
CA ASN A 313 95.98 24.29 2.47
C ASN A 313 94.56 23.71 2.69
N PRO A 314 94.20 23.30 3.92
CA PRO A 314 92.93 22.63 4.21
C PRO A 314 91.72 23.52 3.91
N GLU A 315 91.85 24.85 4.03
CA GLU A 315 90.77 25.80 3.79
C GLU A 315 90.47 25.95 2.29
N MET A 316 91.51 26.00 1.44
CA MET A 316 91.34 26.02 -0.01
C MET A 316 90.77 24.70 -0.53
N LEU A 317 91.20 23.57 0.05
CA LEU A 317 90.71 22.25 -0.33
C LEU A 317 89.24 22.05 0.07
N ALA A 318 88.86 22.50 1.27
CA ALA A 318 87.47 22.54 1.71
C ALA A 318 86.62 23.45 0.81
N GLY A 319 87.09 24.68 0.53
CA GLY A 319 86.39 25.64 -0.34
C GLY A 319 86.17 25.12 -1.75
N ALA A 320 87.19 24.50 -2.37
CA ALA A 320 87.09 23.89 -3.69
C ALA A 320 86.13 22.69 -3.72
N SER A 321 85.98 21.98 -2.59
CA SER A 321 85.08 20.83 -2.48
C SER A 321 83.60 21.20 -2.36
N ILE A 322 83.26 22.44 -1.94
CA ILE A 322 81.86 22.89 -1.73
C ILE A 322 80.95 22.64 -2.94
N PRO A 323 81.25 23.16 -4.15
CA PRO A 323 80.38 22.94 -5.32
C PRO A 323 80.30 21.46 -5.72
N LEU A 324 81.38 20.71 -5.51
CA LEU A 324 81.47 19.29 -5.85
C LEU A 324 80.64 18.42 -4.90
N VAL A 325 80.70 18.70 -3.59
CA VAL A 325 79.90 18.03 -2.55
C VAL A 325 78.43 18.38 -2.68
N LEU A 326 78.07 19.65 -2.89
CA LEU A 326 76.68 20.04 -3.12
C LEU A 326 76.09 19.33 -4.33
N TRP A 327 76.82 19.28 -5.45
CA TRP A 327 76.37 18.57 -6.65
C TRP A 327 76.26 17.06 -6.42
N ALA A 328 77.24 16.46 -5.73
CA ALA A 328 77.24 15.03 -5.45
C ALA A 328 76.10 14.61 -4.51
N VAL A 329 75.87 15.35 -3.42
CA VAL A 329 74.78 15.09 -2.46
C VAL A 329 73.44 15.28 -3.14
N TRP A 330 73.26 16.36 -3.92
CA TRP A 330 72.04 16.60 -4.69
C TRP A 330 71.76 15.47 -5.69
N LYS A 331 72.76 15.03 -6.45
CA LYS A 331 72.59 13.94 -7.42
C LYS A 331 72.33 12.59 -6.73
N ALA A 332 72.91 12.37 -5.54
CA ALA A 332 72.70 11.17 -4.74
C ALA A 332 71.27 11.12 -4.17
N THR A 333 70.78 12.21 -3.59
CA THR A 333 69.39 12.28 -3.09
C THR A 333 68.39 12.15 -4.23
N GLN A 334 68.62 12.81 -5.36
CA GLN A 334 67.75 12.71 -6.54
C GLN A 334 67.69 11.28 -7.11
N ARG A 335 68.82 10.54 -7.13
CA ARG A 335 68.85 9.13 -7.55
C ARG A 335 68.11 8.20 -6.58
N VAL A 336 68.22 8.44 -5.28
CA VAL A 336 67.51 7.66 -4.26
C VAL A 336 66.00 7.89 -4.39
N HIS A 337 65.59 9.15 -4.56
CA HIS A 337 64.19 9.52 -4.75
C HIS A 337 63.61 8.93 -6.05
N ALA A 338 64.38 8.95 -7.15
CA ALA A 338 63.98 8.31 -8.41
C ALA A 338 63.81 6.78 -8.31
N ARG A 339 64.61 6.10 -7.48
CA ARG A 339 64.48 4.64 -7.25
C ARG A 339 63.28 4.28 -6.38
N LEU A 340 62.92 5.12 -5.41
CA LEU A 340 61.76 4.92 -4.55
C LEU A 340 60.45 5.18 -5.29
N HIS A 341 60.38 6.24 -6.11
CA HIS A 341 59.18 6.52 -6.92
C HIS A 341 59.01 5.55 -8.11
N GLY A 342 60.08 4.95 -8.63
CA GLY A 342 60.00 3.91 -9.67
C GLY A 342 59.42 2.57 -9.20
N SER A 343 59.33 2.32 -7.89
CA SER A 343 58.85 1.05 -7.33
C SER A 343 57.33 0.99 -7.09
N SER A 344 56.59 2.08 -7.28
CA SER A 344 55.14 2.15 -6.99
C SER A 344 54.24 2.23 -8.23
N GLY A 345 54.78 2.13 -9.45
CA GLY A 345 54.04 2.25 -10.72
C GLY A 345 53.47 0.95 -11.29
N GLY A 346 52.98 0.03 -10.46
CA GLY A 346 52.65 -1.35 -10.87
C GLY A 346 51.27 -1.87 -10.45
N HIS A 347 50.19 -1.09 -10.58
CA HIS A 347 48.85 -1.67 -10.56
C HIS A 347 47.88 -0.89 -11.47
N LYS A 348 47.77 -1.31 -12.73
CA LYS A 348 46.62 -0.96 -13.59
C LYS A 348 45.45 -1.86 -13.18
N GLY A 349 44.47 -1.29 -12.48
CA GLY A 349 43.14 -1.89 -12.38
C GLY A 349 42.37 -1.74 -13.70
N PRO A 350 41.44 -2.66 -14.05
CA PRO A 350 40.67 -2.57 -15.28
C PRO A 350 39.70 -1.38 -15.23
N GLN A 351 39.60 -0.65 -16.34
CA GLN A 351 38.57 0.39 -16.57
C GLN A 351 37.21 -0.28 -16.86
N PRO A 352 36.09 0.41 -16.54
CA PRO A 352 34.73 -0.11 -16.72
C PRO A 352 34.32 -0.33 -18.19
#